data_AF-V6SJD8-F1
#
_entry.id   AF-V6SJD8-F1
#
_cell.length_a   1.000
_cell.length_b   1.000
_cell.length_c   1.000
_cell.angle_alpha   90.00
_cell.angle_beta   90.00
_cell.angle_gamma   90.00
#
_symmetry.space_group_name_H-M   'P 1'
#
loop_
_entity.id
_entity.type
_entity.pdbx_description
1 polymer ?
#
loop_
_entity_poly.entity_id
_entity_poly.type
_entity_poly.pdbx_seq_one_letter_code
_entity_poly.pdbx_strand_id
1 'polypeptide(L)'
;MNPPVTSIFLLITTFSFGQTIEDKTEEFLSAINCKEILNKKYNTIKSSIDETKPELFRNFQLDFNKTEDVKIFDDFLIEEIELFKEESFVQLSDTYSRNYSVAKIQLFINKAKNSKNIDSVLRDSNFYKELDSIVGIFQSDLNKDIKLTLTKIRAQYTPLKLIILENGNEINVKNVNLEMFLNTASKQNDKINILNTITSEISVPKNFDYDTIKSLTIKYNSVEYTIDKYNMNLPETVREISSPLKKDGFEDLEIWTLNISQNNISLKIKAEVIFEK
;
A
#
# COMPACT_ATOMS: atom_id res chain seq x y z
N MET A 1 42.12 -26.83 -68.58
CA MET A 1 40.82 -27.49 -68.39
C MET A 1 40.58 -27.57 -66.90
N ASN A 2 39.53 -26.88 -66.47
CA ASN A 2 39.27 -26.49 -65.09
C ASN A 2 38.80 -27.69 -64.25
N PRO A 3 39.20 -27.75 -62.96
CA PRO A 3 38.62 -28.69 -62.01
C PRO A 3 37.14 -28.34 -61.73
N PRO A 4 36.31 -29.33 -61.36
CA PRO A 4 34.92 -29.08 -61.00
C PRO A 4 34.85 -28.33 -59.67
N VAL A 5 34.39 -27.09 -59.80
CA VAL A 5 33.65 -26.23 -58.87
C VAL A 5 33.36 -26.85 -57.50
N THR A 6 33.99 -26.23 -56.50
CA THR A 6 33.62 -26.21 -55.10
C THR A 6 32.14 -25.85 -54.93
N SER A 7 31.27 -26.84 -54.76
CA SER A 7 29.92 -26.60 -54.24
C SER A 7 30.00 -26.51 -52.72
N ILE A 8 30.28 -25.30 -52.24
CA ILE A 8 29.96 -24.88 -50.88
C ILE A 8 28.46 -25.14 -50.69
N PHE A 9 28.12 -26.05 -49.78
CA PHE A 9 26.76 -26.20 -49.26
C PHE A 9 26.44 -24.92 -48.48
N LEU A 10 25.90 -23.93 -49.19
CA LEU A 10 25.43 -22.68 -48.61
C LEU A 10 24.09 -22.99 -47.93
N LEU A 11 24.19 -23.34 -46.65
CA LEU A 11 23.13 -23.36 -45.66
C LEU A 11 22.52 -21.96 -45.55
N ILE A 12 21.46 -21.72 -46.31
CA ILE A 12 20.47 -20.67 -46.05
C ILE A 12 19.14 -21.34 -46.44
N THR A 13 18.25 -21.66 -45.51
CA THR A 13 17.27 -20.77 -44.86
C THR A 13 16.64 -21.59 -43.73
N THR A 14 16.54 -21.19 -42.48
CA THR A 14 15.99 -19.94 -41.95
C THR A 14 16.63 -19.68 -40.59
N PHE A 15 17.21 -18.50 -40.39
CA PHE A 15 17.31 -17.94 -39.05
C PHE A 15 15.88 -17.66 -38.57
N SER A 16 15.28 -18.60 -37.84
CA SER A 16 14.19 -18.27 -36.94
C SER A 16 14.81 -17.39 -35.87
N PHE A 17 14.70 -16.06 -36.00
CA PHE A 17 14.96 -15.18 -34.87
C PHE A 17 14.08 -15.67 -33.73
N GLY A 18 14.71 -16.24 -32.70
CA GLY A 18 14.04 -16.78 -31.53
C GLY A 18 13.42 -15.63 -30.76
N GLN A 19 12.20 -15.24 -31.13
CA GLN A 19 11.39 -14.36 -30.31
C GLN A 19 11.04 -15.13 -29.04
N THR A 20 11.36 -14.52 -27.91
CA THR A 20 11.06 -15.10 -26.60
C THR A 20 9.53 -15.12 -26.40
N ILE A 21 9.08 -15.93 -25.45
CA ILE A 21 7.66 -15.93 -25.07
C ILE A 21 7.21 -14.55 -24.54
N GLU A 22 8.14 -13.80 -23.94
CA GLU A 22 7.94 -12.44 -23.45
C GLU A 22 7.67 -11.48 -24.62
N ASP A 23 8.52 -11.48 -25.66
CA ASP A 23 8.33 -10.65 -26.86
C ASP A 23 6.97 -10.90 -27.53
N LYS A 24 6.54 -12.16 -27.57
CA LYS A 24 5.24 -12.54 -28.13
C LYS A 24 4.09 -12.13 -27.26
N THR A 25 4.26 -12.17 -25.94
CA THR A 25 3.23 -11.72 -25.02
C THR A 25 3.02 -10.22 -25.17
N GLU A 26 4.10 -9.43 -25.24
CA GLU A 26 4.01 -7.98 -25.45
C GLU A 26 3.39 -7.64 -26.81
N GLU A 27 3.75 -8.36 -27.88
CA GLU A 27 3.12 -8.22 -29.20
C GLU A 27 1.61 -8.51 -29.14
N PHE A 28 1.20 -9.56 -28.41
CA PHE A 28 -0.20 -9.88 -28.22
C PHE A 28 -0.95 -8.79 -27.45
N LEU A 29 -0.44 -8.37 -26.28
CA LEU A 29 -1.07 -7.33 -25.46
C LEU A 29 -1.18 -6.00 -26.21
N SER A 30 -0.19 -5.69 -27.05
CA SER A 30 -0.25 -4.53 -27.95
C SER A 30 -1.30 -4.69 -29.04
N ALA A 31 -1.40 -5.88 -29.67
CA ALA A 31 -2.36 -6.14 -30.73
C ALA A 31 -3.83 -6.06 -30.28
N ILE A 32 -4.11 -6.26 -28.99
CA ILE A 32 -5.45 -6.12 -28.41
C ILE A 32 -5.70 -4.75 -27.76
N ASN A 33 -4.77 -3.79 -27.87
CA ASN A 33 -4.81 -2.51 -27.16
C ASN A 33 -5.03 -2.66 -25.64
N CYS A 34 -4.28 -3.57 -24.99
CA CYS A 34 -4.47 -3.91 -23.57
C CYS A 34 -4.52 -2.66 -22.66
N LYS A 35 -3.63 -1.68 -22.87
CA LYS A 35 -3.61 -0.42 -22.10
C LYS A 35 -4.91 0.37 -22.20
N GLU A 36 -5.57 0.37 -23.35
CA GLU A 36 -6.87 1.04 -23.53
C GLU A 36 -7.99 0.32 -22.77
N ILE A 37 -7.97 -1.03 -22.80
CA ILE A 37 -8.93 -1.85 -22.04
C ILE A 37 -8.76 -1.62 -20.53
N LEU A 38 -7.50 -1.64 -20.04
CA LEU A 38 -7.18 -1.33 -18.65
C LEU A 38 -7.65 0.07 -18.26
N ASN A 39 -7.34 1.08 -19.06
CA ASN A 39 -7.80 2.45 -18.83
C ASN A 39 -9.32 2.52 -18.70
N LYS A 40 -10.07 1.90 -19.60
CA LYS A 40 -11.53 1.88 -19.54
C LYS A 40 -12.06 1.19 -18.28
N LYS A 41 -11.49 0.03 -17.93
CA LYS A 41 -11.88 -0.73 -16.73
C LYS A 41 -11.64 0.08 -15.46
N TYR A 42 -10.45 0.62 -15.28
CA TYR A 42 -10.07 1.37 -14.09
C TYR A 42 -10.74 2.74 -13.99
N ASN A 43 -10.98 3.43 -15.11
CA ASN A 43 -11.76 4.66 -15.10
C ASN A 43 -13.21 4.41 -14.65
N THR A 44 -13.79 3.26 -15.02
CA THR A 44 -15.13 2.87 -14.55
C THR A 44 -15.15 2.67 -13.03
N ILE A 45 -14.11 2.04 -12.48
CA ILE A 45 -13.95 1.86 -11.02
C ILE A 45 -13.83 3.22 -10.35
N LYS A 46 -12.94 4.09 -10.85
CA LYS A 46 -12.74 5.45 -10.32
C LYS A 46 -14.05 6.25 -10.34
N SER A 47 -14.78 6.25 -11.46
CA SER A 47 -16.06 6.95 -11.56
C SER A 47 -17.09 6.44 -10.56
N SER A 48 -17.17 5.12 -10.34
CA SER A 48 -18.07 4.55 -9.33
C SER A 48 -17.72 5.01 -7.90
N ILE A 49 -16.42 5.18 -7.60
CA ILE A 49 -15.98 5.73 -6.30
C ILE A 49 -16.29 7.23 -6.22
N ASP A 50 -16.05 7.98 -7.30
CA ASP A 50 -16.34 9.42 -7.38
C ASP A 50 -17.85 9.70 -7.14
N GLU A 51 -18.74 8.86 -7.68
CA GLU A 51 -20.19 8.95 -7.48
C GLU A 51 -20.62 8.70 -6.02
N THR A 52 -19.90 7.85 -5.29
CA THR A 52 -20.21 7.46 -3.90
C THR A 52 -19.40 8.22 -2.86
N LYS A 53 -18.47 9.08 -3.29
CA LYS A 53 -17.54 9.85 -2.44
C LYS A 53 -18.24 10.67 -1.34
N PRO A 54 -19.34 11.38 -1.58
CA PRO A 54 -20.02 12.13 -0.50
C PRO A 54 -20.51 11.21 0.63
N GLU A 55 -20.99 10.01 0.28
CA GLU A 55 -21.43 9.02 1.27
C GLU A 55 -20.25 8.38 2.00
N LEU A 56 -19.14 8.11 1.30
CA LEU A 56 -17.91 7.63 1.92
C LEU A 56 -17.42 8.61 2.98
N PHE A 57 -17.30 9.90 2.66
CA PHE A 57 -16.89 10.92 3.64
C PHE A 57 -17.83 10.97 4.84
N ARG A 58 -19.16 10.97 4.60
CA ARG A 58 -20.17 10.95 5.66
C ARG A 58 -20.03 9.73 6.59
N ASN A 59 -19.77 8.55 6.04
CA ASN A 59 -19.62 7.31 6.82
C ASN A 59 -18.40 7.37 7.75
N PHE A 60 -17.39 8.17 7.41
CA PHE A 60 -16.22 8.44 8.23
C PHE A 60 -16.36 9.72 9.07
N GLN A 61 -17.54 10.35 9.11
CA GLN A 61 -17.77 11.61 9.84
C GLN A 61 -16.90 12.78 9.35
N LEU A 62 -16.54 12.78 8.06
CA LEU A 62 -15.80 13.84 7.39
C LEU A 62 -16.76 14.78 6.63
N ASP A 63 -16.41 16.06 6.54
CA ASP A 63 -17.16 17.04 5.75
C ASP A 63 -16.69 17.02 4.29
N PHE A 64 -17.55 16.57 3.39
CA PHE A 64 -17.26 16.53 1.96
C PHE A 64 -17.10 17.94 1.33
N ASN A 65 -17.53 19.00 2.01
CA ASN A 65 -17.30 20.37 1.52
C ASN A 65 -15.92 20.92 1.86
N LYS A 66 -15.13 20.19 2.66
CA LYS A 66 -13.76 20.57 2.99
C LYS A 66 -12.84 20.24 1.82
N THR A 67 -12.55 21.26 1.00
CA THR A 67 -11.80 21.11 -0.26
C THR A 67 -10.42 20.46 -0.08
N GLU A 68 -9.74 20.73 1.04
CA GLU A 68 -8.42 20.15 1.32
C GLU A 68 -8.49 18.63 1.55
N ASP A 69 -9.46 18.15 2.34
CA ASP A 69 -9.65 16.73 2.63
C ASP A 69 -10.05 15.96 1.36
N VAL A 70 -10.96 16.54 0.57
CA VAL A 70 -11.37 15.96 -0.72
C VAL A 70 -10.18 15.88 -1.66
N LYS A 71 -9.33 16.90 -1.70
CA LYS A 71 -8.13 16.90 -2.54
C LYS A 71 -7.16 15.79 -2.12
N ILE A 72 -6.90 15.60 -0.82
CA ILE A 72 -6.02 14.53 -0.32
C ILE A 72 -6.55 13.16 -0.79
N PHE A 73 -7.87 12.94 -0.67
CA PHE A 73 -8.49 11.70 -1.13
C PHE A 73 -8.40 11.51 -2.65
N ASP A 74 -8.62 12.58 -3.43
CA ASP A 74 -8.58 12.53 -4.89
C ASP A 74 -7.18 12.27 -5.43
N ASP A 75 -6.17 12.92 -4.84
CA ASP A 75 -4.76 12.70 -5.19
C ASP A 75 -4.36 11.24 -4.91
N PHE A 76 -4.74 10.69 -3.75
CA PHE A 76 -4.57 9.26 -3.43
C PHE A 76 -5.24 8.35 -4.46
N LEU A 77 -6.52 8.59 -4.77
CA LEU A 77 -7.27 7.70 -5.66
C LEU A 77 -6.70 7.71 -7.08
N ILE A 78 -6.18 8.84 -7.55
CA ILE A 78 -5.52 8.93 -8.86
C ILE A 78 -4.23 8.10 -8.86
N GLU A 79 -3.37 8.28 -7.85
CA GLU A 79 -2.11 7.55 -7.73
C GLU A 79 -2.34 6.04 -7.70
N GLU A 80 -3.27 5.58 -6.85
CA GLU A 80 -3.58 4.16 -6.68
C GLU A 80 -4.14 3.53 -7.98
N ILE A 81 -5.00 4.26 -8.69
CA ILE A 81 -5.58 3.80 -9.95
C ILE A 81 -4.53 3.68 -11.05
N GLU A 82 -3.59 4.63 -11.15
CA GLU A 82 -2.50 4.53 -12.12
C GLU A 82 -1.54 3.38 -11.79
N LEU A 83 -1.20 3.18 -10.51
CA LEU A 83 -0.40 2.04 -10.07
C LEU A 83 -1.07 0.71 -10.46
N PHE A 84 -2.35 0.52 -10.16
CA PHE A 84 -3.05 -0.72 -10.51
C PHE A 84 -3.18 -0.98 -12.01
N LYS A 85 -3.23 0.07 -12.85
CA LYS A 85 -3.18 -0.11 -14.31
C LYS A 85 -1.83 -0.68 -14.74
N GLU A 86 -0.74 -0.13 -14.22
CA GLU A 86 0.62 -0.60 -14.53
C GLU A 86 0.85 -2.02 -14.03
N GLU A 87 0.50 -2.31 -12.77
CA GLU A 87 0.66 -3.63 -12.19
C GLU A 87 -0.22 -4.68 -12.88
N SER A 88 -1.45 -4.32 -13.29
CA SER A 88 -2.31 -5.22 -14.06
C SER A 88 -1.71 -5.58 -15.41
N PHE A 89 -1.08 -4.61 -16.08
CA PHE A 89 -0.40 -4.88 -17.35
C PHE A 89 0.75 -5.87 -17.15
N VAL A 90 1.56 -5.68 -16.10
CA VAL A 90 2.65 -6.58 -15.75
C VAL A 90 2.12 -7.97 -15.40
N GLN A 91 1.11 -8.09 -14.55
CA GLN A 91 0.52 -9.38 -14.16
C GLN A 91 -0.13 -10.12 -15.34
N LEU A 92 -0.77 -9.40 -16.26
CA LEU A 92 -1.28 -10.00 -17.50
C LEU A 92 -0.13 -10.52 -18.36
N SER A 93 0.95 -9.75 -18.52
CA SER A 93 2.14 -10.19 -19.26
C SER A 93 2.75 -11.46 -18.64
N ASP A 94 2.90 -11.50 -17.32
CA ASP A 94 3.38 -12.66 -16.59
C ASP A 94 2.45 -13.87 -16.74
N THR A 95 1.14 -13.65 -16.68
CA THR A 95 0.14 -14.72 -16.83
C THR A 95 0.23 -15.34 -18.23
N TYR A 96 0.29 -14.52 -19.28
CA TYR A 96 0.36 -15.01 -20.65
C TYR A 96 1.69 -15.68 -20.96
N SER A 97 2.81 -15.11 -20.50
CA SER A 97 4.14 -15.67 -20.76
C SER A 97 4.41 -16.99 -20.05
N ARG A 98 3.81 -17.22 -18.87
CA ARG A 98 3.99 -18.46 -18.10
C ARG A 98 3.01 -19.56 -18.50
N ASN A 99 1.76 -19.22 -18.82
CA ASN A 99 0.69 -20.21 -18.96
C ASN A 99 0.41 -20.60 -20.42
N TYR A 100 0.96 -19.89 -21.40
CA TYR A 100 0.69 -20.13 -22.81
C TYR A 100 1.99 -20.41 -23.58
N SER A 101 1.89 -21.27 -24.60
CA SER A 101 3.01 -21.52 -25.49
C SER A 101 3.15 -20.42 -26.54
N VAL A 102 4.37 -20.23 -27.06
CA VAL A 102 4.67 -19.27 -28.14
C VAL A 102 3.71 -19.45 -29.33
N ALA A 103 3.47 -20.71 -29.73
CA ALA A 103 2.55 -21.03 -30.82
C ALA A 103 1.11 -20.58 -30.52
N LYS A 104 0.64 -20.74 -29.28
CA LYS A 104 -0.71 -20.33 -28.88
C LYS A 104 -0.85 -18.80 -28.87
N ILE A 105 0.15 -18.09 -28.35
CA ILE A 105 0.16 -16.61 -28.38
C ILE A 105 0.21 -16.10 -29.83
N GLN A 106 1.02 -16.72 -30.69
CA GLN A 106 1.06 -16.37 -32.11
C GLN A 106 -0.29 -16.55 -32.80
N LEU A 107 -1.05 -17.59 -32.45
CA LEU A 107 -2.42 -17.76 -32.96
C LEU A 107 -3.33 -16.61 -32.53
N PHE A 108 -3.22 -16.13 -31.28
CA PHE A 108 -3.99 -14.98 -30.80
C PHE A 108 -3.58 -13.69 -31.51
N ILE A 109 -2.29 -13.43 -31.69
CA ILE A 109 -1.76 -12.28 -32.46
C ILE A 109 -2.34 -12.29 -33.88
N ASN A 110 -2.26 -13.43 -34.56
CA ASN A 110 -2.75 -13.57 -35.93
C ASN A 110 -4.26 -13.33 -36.00
N LYS A 111 -5.02 -13.78 -34.99
CA LYS A 111 -6.45 -13.47 -34.90
C LYS A 111 -6.70 -11.99 -34.66
N ALA A 112 -5.97 -11.34 -33.76
CA ALA A 112 -6.11 -9.91 -33.46
C ALA A 112 -5.85 -9.05 -34.71
N LYS A 113 -4.77 -9.31 -35.44
CA LYS A 113 -4.39 -8.55 -36.64
C LYS A 113 -5.36 -8.70 -37.81
N ASN A 114 -6.03 -9.84 -37.93
CA ASN A 114 -6.88 -10.17 -39.07
C ASN A 114 -8.39 -10.07 -38.78
N SER A 115 -8.80 -9.90 -37.53
CA SER A 115 -10.21 -9.86 -37.15
C SER A 115 -10.77 -8.44 -37.21
N LYS A 116 -12.00 -8.31 -37.74
CA LYS A 116 -12.81 -7.08 -37.58
C LYS A 116 -13.47 -6.97 -36.21
N ASN A 117 -13.46 -8.06 -35.43
CA ASN A 117 -14.10 -8.15 -34.13
C ASN A 117 -13.06 -8.59 -33.09
N ILE A 118 -12.58 -7.64 -32.28
CA ILE A 118 -11.58 -7.90 -31.24
C ILE A 118 -12.16 -8.72 -30.07
N ASP A 119 -13.46 -8.62 -29.79
CA ASP A 119 -14.10 -9.30 -28.66
C ASP A 119 -14.06 -10.83 -28.79
N SER A 120 -14.05 -11.36 -30.01
CA SER A 120 -13.87 -12.80 -30.22
C SER A 120 -12.45 -13.26 -29.81
N VAL A 121 -11.44 -12.43 -30.07
CA VAL A 121 -10.05 -12.71 -29.70
C VAL A 121 -9.90 -12.67 -28.18
N LEU A 122 -10.47 -11.65 -27.53
CA LEU A 122 -10.45 -11.50 -26.07
C LEU A 122 -11.15 -12.67 -25.36
N ARG A 123 -12.22 -13.21 -25.95
CA ARG A 123 -12.90 -14.39 -25.44
C ARG A 123 -12.06 -15.65 -25.62
N ASP A 124 -11.52 -15.87 -26.83
CA ASP A 124 -10.71 -17.05 -27.15
C ASP A 124 -9.40 -17.11 -26.35
N SER A 125 -8.86 -15.96 -25.96
CA SER A 125 -7.66 -15.84 -25.14
C SER A 125 -7.94 -15.85 -23.64
N ASN A 126 -9.21 -15.95 -23.22
CA ASN A 126 -9.65 -15.79 -21.83
C ASN A 126 -9.25 -14.44 -21.19
N PHE A 127 -8.99 -13.40 -21.99
CA PHE A 127 -8.42 -12.14 -21.51
C PHE A 127 -9.23 -11.51 -20.37
N TYR A 128 -10.55 -11.37 -20.55
CA TYR A 128 -11.41 -10.77 -19.53
C TYR A 128 -11.46 -11.58 -18.24
N LYS A 129 -11.32 -12.91 -18.33
CA LYS A 129 -11.29 -13.76 -17.14
C LYS A 129 -10.03 -13.49 -16.30
N GLU A 130 -8.87 -13.43 -16.95
CA GLU A 130 -7.61 -13.12 -16.26
C GLU A 130 -7.63 -11.67 -15.72
N LEU A 131 -8.10 -10.72 -16.52
CA LEU A 131 -8.25 -9.33 -16.10
C LEU A 131 -9.18 -9.17 -14.89
N ASP A 132 -10.36 -9.80 -14.91
CA ASP A 132 -11.31 -9.70 -13.80
C ASP A 132 -10.77 -10.34 -12.52
N SER A 133 -9.95 -11.39 -12.63
CA SER A 133 -9.25 -11.98 -11.47
C SER A 133 -8.26 -10.99 -10.86
N ILE A 134 -7.43 -10.35 -11.67
CA ILE A 134 -6.44 -9.35 -11.23
C ILE A 134 -7.14 -8.13 -10.63
N VAL A 135 -8.15 -7.59 -11.32
CA VAL A 135 -8.94 -6.45 -10.85
C VAL A 135 -9.65 -6.78 -9.54
N GLY A 136 -10.15 -8.00 -9.35
CA GLY A 136 -10.78 -8.42 -8.10
C GLY A 136 -9.85 -8.34 -6.89
N ILE A 137 -8.57 -8.69 -7.07
CA ILE A 137 -7.53 -8.55 -6.03
C ILE A 137 -7.32 -7.06 -5.71
N PHE A 138 -7.05 -6.26 -6.74
CA PHE A 138 -6.79 -4.83 -6.56
C PHE A 138 -7.99 -4.03 -6.04
N GLN A 139 -9.21 -4.40 -6.39
CA GLN A 139 -10.41 -3.80 -5.78
C GLN A 139 -10.52 -4.13 -4.29
N SER A 140 -10.11 -5.33 -3.87
CA SER A 140 -10.06 -5.66 -2.44
C SER A 140 -9.04 -4.80 -1.71
N ASP A 141 -7.89 -4.53 -2.32
CA ASP A 141 -6.83 -3.70 -1.71
C ASP A 141 -7.22 -2.22 -1.72
N LEU A 142 -7.72 -1.70 -2.85
CA LEU A 142 -8.27 -0.34 -2.96
C LEU A 142 -9.29 -0.01 -1.85
N ASN A 143 -10.18 -0.95 -1.52
CA ASN A 143 -11.17 -0.75 -0.47
C ASN A 143 -10.52 -0.62 0.92
N LYS A 144 -9.43 -1.36 1.19
CA LYS A 144 -8.66 -1.20 2.43
C LYS A 144 -7.95 0.14 2.44
N ASP A 145 -7.36 0.55 1.32
CA ASP A 145 -6.60 1.78 1.23
C ASP A 145 -7.49 3.02 1.28
N ILE A 146 -8.69 3.00 0.66
CA ILE A 146 -9.73 4.01 0.84
C ILE A 146 -10.07 4.18 2.33
N LYS A 147 -10.31 3.07 3.03
CA LYS A 147 -10.62 3.10 4.46
C LYS A 147 -9.46 3.71 5.25
N LEU A 148 -8.22 3.28 4.98
CA LEU A 148 -7.04 3.80 5.65
C LEU A 148 -6.87 5.31 5.39
N THR A 149 -6.98 5.75 4.15
CA THR A 149 -6.85 7.16 3.76
C THR A 149 -7.91 8.03 4.43
N LEU A 150 -9.18 7.61 4.44
CA LEU A 150 -10.24 8.36 5.13
C LEU A 150 -10.04 8.39 6.66
N THR A 151 -9.55 7.29 7.26
CA THR A 151 -9.15 7.29 8.67
C THR A 151 -8.00 8.26 8.95
N LYS A 152 -6.98 8.34 8.08
CA LYS A 152 -5.88 9.31 8.23
C LYS A 152 -6.36 10.75 8.14
N ILE A 153 -7.24 11.05 7.18
CA ILE A 153 -7.85 12.39 7.06
C ILE A 153 -8.62 12.72 8.35
N ARG A 154 -9.40 11.78 8.89
CA ARG A 154 -10.16 11.97 10.12
C ARG A 154 -9.29 12.15 11.36
N ALA A 155 -8.15 11.45 11.42
CA ALA A 155 -7.20 11.54 12.52
C ALA A 155 -6.73 12.99 12.77
N GLN A 156 -6.65 13.82 11.72
CA GLN A 156 -6.29 15.24 11.84
C GLN A 156 -7.26 16.08 12.69
N TYR A 157 -8.49 15.62 12.87
CA TYR A 157 -9.56 16.31 13.61
C TYR A 157 -9.92 15.62 14.92
N THR A 158 -9.36 14.45 15.18
CA THR A 158 -9.71 13.64 16.34
C THR A 158 -8.50 13.50 17.25
N PRO A 159 -8.66 13.69 18.58
CA PRO A 159 -7.56 13.44 19.50
C PRO A 159 -7.13 11.97 19.44
N LEU A 160 -5.82 11.73 19.31
CA LEU A 160 -5.24 10.40 19.43
C LEU A 160 -5.56 9.81 20.81
N LYS A 161 -6.16 8.62 20.85
CA LYS A 161 -6.55 7.92 22.08
C LYS A 161 -5.60 6.78 22.42
N LEU A 162 -5.34 6.61 23.71
CA LEU A 162 -4.68 5.44 24.26
C LEU A 162 -5.72 4.42 24.71
N ILE A 163 -5.65 3.22 24.14
CA ILE A 163 -6.31 2.00 24.66
C ILE A 163 -5.27 1.18 25.41
N ILE A 164 -5.62 0.69 26.59
CA ILE A 164 -4.73 -0.15 27.40
C ILE A 164 -5.34 -1.54 27.51
N LEU A 165 -4.61 -2.57 27.11
CA LEU A 165 -5.00 -3.97 27.21
C LEU A 165 -4.12 -4.66 28.25
N GLU A 166 -4.67 -5.01 29.41
CA GLU A 166 -3.96 -5.78 30.43
C GLU A 166 -4.37 -7.25 30.38
N ASN A 167 -3.41 -8.12 30.08
CA ASN A 167 -3.63 -9.55 29.85
C ASN A 167 -4.78 -9.81 28.84
N GLY A 168 -4.87 -8.96 27.81
CA GLY A 168 -5.88 -9.04 26.75
C GLY A 168 -7.22 -8.35 27.05
N ASN A 169 -7.42 -7.80 28.25
CA ASN A 169 -8.65 -7.10 28.61
C ASN A 169 -8.45 -5.60 28.59
N GLU A 170 -9.38 -4.86 27.99
CA GLU A 170 -9.34 -3.40 27.99
C GLU A 170 -9.57 -2.85 29.40
N ILE A 171 -8.66 -1.96 29.83
CA ILE A 171 -8.74 -1.29 31.12
C ILE A 171 -8.74 0.22 30.93
N ASN A 172 -9.46 0.92 31.81
CA ASN A 172 -9.52 2.37 31.77
C ASN A 172 -8.22 2.97 32.32
N VAL A 173 -7.62 3.92 31.59
CA VAL A 173 -6.38 4.61 32.01
C VAL A 173 -6.52 5.27 33.39
N LYS A 174 -7.72 5.72 33.79
CA LYS A 174 -7.96 6.31 35.11
C LYS A 174 -7.73 5.34 36.27
N ASN A 175 -7.85 4.05 35.99
CA ASN A 175 -7.70 2.99 36.98
C ASN A 175 -6.25 2.48 37.06
N VAL A 176 -5.34 3.10 36.30
CA VAL A 176 -3.96 2.68 36.17
C VAL A 176 -3.04 3.84 36.51
N ASN A 177 -1.99 3.57 37.29
CA ASN A 177 -0.92 4.54 37.46
C ASN A 177 -0.01 4.51 36.22
N LEU A 178 -0.40 5.27 35.19
CA LEU A 178 0.29 5.37 33.91
C LEU A 178 0.70 6.81 33.61
N GLU A 179 1.98 7.00 33.30
CA GLU A 179 2.52 8.26 32.76
C GLU A 179 3.27 7.97 31.45
N MET A 180 3.20 8.90 30.49
CA MET A 180 3.91 8.79 29.22
C MET A 180 4.65 10.08 28.92
N PHE A 181 5.97 9.98 28.70
CA PHE A 181 6.83 11.12 28.43
C PHE A 181 7.60 10.97 27.14
N LEU A 182 7.52 11.96 26.25
CA LEU A 182 8.46 12.08 25.14
C LEU A 182 9.75 12.72 25.62
N ASN A 183 10.87 12.03 25.42
CA ASN A 183 12.20 12.56 25.64
C ASN A 183 12.72 13.13 24.33
N THR A 184 13.16 14.38 24.34
CA THR A 184 13.57 15.09 23.12
C THR A 184 15.04 15.52 23.15
N ALA A 185 15.56 15.93 22.00
CA ALA A 185 16.85 16.58 21.86
C ALA A 185 16.83 18.07 22.24
N SER A 186 15.64 18.67 22.42
CA SER A 186 15.49 20.08 22.73
C SER A 186 15.88 20.39 24.16
N LYS A 187 16.71 21.42 24.36
CA LYS A 187 17.10 21.87 25.71
C LYS A 187 15.96 22.54 26.47
N GLN A 188 14.93 23.03 25.76
CA GLN A 188 13.80 23.73 26.39
C GLN A 188 12.68 22.77 26.78
N ASN A 189 12.54 21.65 26.07
CA ASN A 189 11.49 20.65 26.28
C ASN A 189 12.11 19.24 26.25
N ASP A 190 13.13 19.02 27.08
CA ASP A 190 13.87 17.76 27.14
C ASP A 190 12.97 16.56 27.49
N LYS A 191 11.89 16.81 28.25
CA LYS A 191 10.87 15.82 28.59
C LYS A 191 9.47 16.44 28.59
N ILE A 192 8.54 15.81 27.86
CA ILE A 192 7.15 16.29 27.70
C ILE A 192 6.18 15.18 28.11
N ASN A 193 5.30 15.44 29.08
CA ASN A 193 4.19 14.53 29.37
C ASN A 193 3.14 14.65 28.24
N ILE A 194 2.79 13.51 27.64
CA ILE A 194 1.87 13.47 26.50
C ILE A 194 0.51 12.83 26.81
N LEU A 195 0.36 12.16 27.95
CA LEU A 195 -0.86 11.42 28.27
C LEU A 195 -1.77 12.22 29.21
N ASN A 196 -2.99 12.46 28.76
CA ASN A 196 -4.09 12.89 29.62
C ASN A 196 -4.76 11.66 30.24
N THR A 197 -4.51 11.43 31.53
CA THR A 197 -5.05 10.28 32.28
C THR A 197 -6.56 10.37 32.54
N ILE A 198 -7.22 11.49 32.23
CA ILE A 198 -8.67 11.64 32.37
C ILE A 198 -9.39 11.32 31.07
N THR A 199 -8.84 11.72 29.93
CA THR A 199 -9.48 11.55 28.61
C THR A 199 -8.87 10.43 27.78
N SER A 200 -7.80 9.80 28.27
CA SER A 200 -6.94 8.87 27.54
C SER A 200 -6.31 9.48 26.29
N GLU A 201 -6.24 10.81 26.19
CA GLU A 201 -5.73 11.48 24.99
C GLU A 201 -4.22 11.60 25.04
N ILE A 202 -3.60 11.32 23.89
CA ILE A 202 -2.20 11.59 23.65
C ILE A 202 -2.13 12.92 22.89
N SER A 203 -1.36 13.85 23.41
CA SER A 203 -1.20 15.16 22.79
C SER A 203 0.24 15.65 22.87
N VAL A 204 0.67 16.32 21.80
CA VAL A 204 1.95 17.02 21.73
C VAL A 204 1.68 18.53 21.62
N PRO A 205 2.65 19.39 21.98
CA PRO A 205 2.52 20.83 21.79
C PRO A 205 2.19 21.20 20.33
N LYS A 206 1.49 22.32 20.12
CA LYS A 206 1.28 22.85 18.76
C LYS A 206 2.62 23.16 18.10
N ASN A 207 2.75 22.85 16.81
CA ASN A 207 3.97 23.02 16.02
C ASN A 207 5.19 22.27 16.60
N PHE A 208 4.94 21.11 17.23
CA PHE A 208 6.00 20.27 17.76
C PHE A 208 6.86 19.69 16.63
N ASP A 209 8.18 19.76 16.81
CA ASP A 209 9.15 19.18 15.88
C ASP A 209 9.42 17.71 16.26
N TYR A 210 8.76 16.80 15.55
CA TYR A 210 8.87 15.35 15.77
C TYR A 210 10.28 14.80 15.49
N ASP A 211 11.13 15.53 14.77
CA ASP A 211 12.52 15.11 14.54
C ASP A 211 13.38 15.23 15.80
N THR A 212 12.93 16.03 16.77
CA THR A 212 13.60 16.12 18.08
C THR A 212 13.33 14.94 19.00
N ILE A 213 12.33 14.09 18.73
CA ILE A 213 12.03 12.94 19.59
C ILE A 213 13.21 11.95 19.57
N LYS A 214 13.66 11.55 20.77
CA LYS A 214 14.65 10.48 20.95
C LYS A 214 13.99 9.18 21.37
N SER A 215 13.07 9.25 22.33
CA SER A 215 12.40 8.09 22.90
C SER A 215 11.10 8.46 23.59
N LEU A 216 10.30 7.45 23.90
CA LEU A 216 9.10 7.50 24.72
C LEU A 216 9.35 6.72 26.01
N THR A 217 9.24 7.36 27.16
CA THR A 217 9.23 6.71 28.47
C THR A 217 7.79 6.46 28.91
N ILE A 218 7.47 5.21 29.23
CA ILE A 218 6.18 4.77 29.78
C ILE A 218 6.44 4.37 31.24
N LYS A 219 5.80 5.03 32.20
CA LYS A 219 5.84 4.64 33.61
C LYS A 219 4.53 3.97 33.97
N TYR A 220 4.57 2.68 34.30
CA TYR A 220 3.41 1.91 34.71
C TYR A 220 3.66 1.30 36.10
N ASN A 221 2.83 1.63 37.08
CA ASN A 221 2.96 1.17 38.47
C ASN A 221 4.38 1.35 39.05
N SER A 222 5.00 2.51 38.76
CA SER A 222 6.38 2.87 39.15
C SER A 222 7.50 2.10 38.45
N VAL A 223 7.18 1.24 37.47
CA VAL A 223 8.17 0.62 36.59
C VAL A 223 8.30 1.46 35.31
N GLU A 224 9.53 1.80 34.95
CA GLU A 224 9.82 2.60 33.75
C GLU A 224 10.23 1.71 32.58
N TYR A 225 9.63 1.97 31.42
CA TYR A 225 9.94 1.37 30.14
C TYR A 225 10.32 2.47 29.17
N THR A 226 11.34 2.26 28.34
CA THR A 226 11.76 3.25 27.35
C THR A 226 11.73 2.63 25.96
N ILE A 227 11.11 3.34 25.02
CA ILE A 227 11.00 2.97 23.62
C ILE A 227 11.78 4.01 22.82
N ASP A 228 12.92 3.63 22.26
CA ASP A 228 13.66 4.52 21.36
C ASP A 228 12.88 4.76 20.07
N LYS A 229 13.03 5.96 19.49
CA LYS A 229 12.40 6.33 18.21
C LYS A 229 12.77 5.33 17.11
N TYR A 230 14.04 4.94 17.05
CA TYR A 230 14.53 4.02 16.05
C TYR A 230 15.11 2.76 16.68
N ASN A 231 14.65 1.59 16.21
CA ASN A 231 15.32 0.33 16.49
C ASN A 231 16.59 0.24 15.63
N MET A 232 17.75 0.54 16.22
CA MET A 232 19.03 0.59 15.51
C MET A 232 19.45 -0.75 14.87
N ASN A 233 18.82 -1.87 15.24
CA ASN A 233 19.09 -3.19 14.67
C ASN A 233 18.43 -3.40 13.30
N LEU A 234 17.53 -2.51 12.87
CA LEU A 234 16.88 -2.60 11.56
C LEU A 234 17.62 -1.74 10.50
N PRO A 235 17.52 -2.09 9.21
CA PRO A 235 18.00 -1.24 8.12
C PRO A 235 17.37 0.15 8.16
N GLU A 236 18.11 1.18 7.74
CA GLU A 236 17.67 2.57 7.82
C GLU A 236 16.29 2.82 7.21
N THR A 237 16.06 2.35 5.99
CA THR A 237 14.76 2.45 5.32
C THR A 237 13.62 1.83 6.14
N VAL A 238 13.88 0.68 6.76
CA VAL A 238 12.89 0.00 7.62
C VAL A 238 12.68 0.76 8.93
N ARG A 239 13.75 1.29 9.56
CA ARG A 239 13.67 2.12 10.77
C ARG A 239 12.81 3.35 10.55
N GLU A 240 13.02 4.00 9.41
CA GLU A 240 12.26 5.18 9.04
C GLU A 240 10.78 4.84 8.87
N ILE A 241 10.40 3.72 8.27
CA ILE A 241 8.98 3.43 8.01
C ILE A 241 8.28 2.83 9.24
N SER A 242 9.02 2.17 10.14
CA SER A 242 8.45 1.42 11.27
C SER A 242 8.37 2.17 12.60
N SER A 243 9.04 3.33 12.71
CA SER A 243 9.10 4.08 13.97
C SER A 243 7.74 4.61 14.41
N PRO A 244 7.22 4.25 15.60
CA PRO A 244 5.95 4.76 16.09
C PRO A 244 5.99 6.20 16.58
N LEU A 245 7.19 6.74 16.80
CA LEU A 245 7.40 8.09 17.33
C LEU A 245 7.67 9.12 16.22
N LYS A 246 7.19 8.84 15.01
CA LYS A 246 7.18 9.78 13.88
C LYS A 246 5.89 10.57 13.84
N LYS A 247 5.91 11.65 13.06
CA LYS A 247 4.76 12.53 12.84
C LYS A 247 3.48 11.75 12.50
N ASP A 248 3.56 10.80 11.58
CA ASP A 248 2.43 9.95 11.17
C ASP A 248 1.95 8.98 12.27
N GLY A 249 2.77 8.72 13.28
CA GLY A 249 2.39 8.01 14.50
C GLY A 249 1.49 8.84 15.41
N PHE A 250 1.49 10.17 15.29
CA PHE A 250 0.66 11.07 16.10
C PHE A 250 -0.50 11.69 15.33
N GLU A 251 -0.29 12.04 14.06
CA GLU A 251 -1.24 12.83 13.27
C GLU A 251 -2.12 11.97 12.35
N ASP A 252 -1.62 10.81 11.94
CA ASP A 252 -2.33 9.93 10.98
C ASP A 252 -3.03 8.75 11.68
N LEU A 253 -3.08 8.77 13.02
CA LEU A 253 -3.63 7.71 13.85
C LEU A 253 -4.67 8.25 14.82
N GLU A 254 -5.68 7.44 15.06
CA GLU A 254 -6.71 7.73 16.07
C GLU A 254 -6.47 7.00 17.38
N ILE A 255 -5.74 5.88 17.33
CA ILE A 255 -5.57 4.98 18.47
C ILE A 255 -4.12 4.50 18.56
N TRP A 256 -3.58 4.57 19.77
CA TRP A 256 -2.45 3.76 20.23
C TRP A 256 -2.97 2.68 21.16
N THR A 257 -2.43 1.46 21.04
CA THR A 257 -2.76 0.37 21.95
C THR A 257 -1.53 -0.02 22.76
N LEU A 258 -1.63 0.11 24.09
CA LEU A 258 -0.62 -0.36 25.03
C LEU A 258 -1.04 -1.71 25.58
N ASN A 259 -0.35 -2.77 25.19
CA ASN A 259 -0.53 -4.09 25.80
C ASN A 259 0.38 -4.23 27.00
N ILE A 260 -0.19 -4.67 28.11
CA ILE A 260 0.51 -4.94 29.36
C ILE A 260 0.30 -6.41 29.66
N SER A 261 1.39 -7.15 29.69
CA SER A 261 1.44 -8.56 30.09
C SER A 261 2.28 -8.70 31.36
N GLN A 262 2.25 -9.87 31.99
CA GLN A 262 2.96 -10.13 33.24
C GLN A 262 4.44 -9.71 33.24
N ASN A 263 5.12 -9.72 32.09
CA ASN A 263 6.54 -9.39 32.00
C ASN A 263 6.91 -8.29 31.00
N ASN A 264 6.00 -7.92 30.09
CA ASN A 264 6.31 -7.04 28.96
C ASN A 264 5.21 -5.99 28.75
N ILE A 265 5.63 -4.79 28.33
CA ILE A 265 4.74 -3.74 27.81
C ILE A 265 5.02 -3.58 26.32
N SER A 266 3.97 -3.55 25.50
CA SER A 266 4.11 -3.29 24.07
C SER A 266 3.17 -2.22 23.55
N LEU A 267 3.69 -1.36 22.68
CA LEU A 267 2.93 -0.32 22.00
C LEU A 267 2.65 -0.72 20.55
N LYS A 268 1.37 -0.75 20.19
CA LYS A 268 0.88 -1.08 18.84
C LYS A 268 0.20 0.13 18.23
N ILE A 269 0.60 0.46 17.00
CA ILE A 269 0.13 1.66 16.29
C ILE A 269 -0.34 1.38 14.84
N LYS A 270 0.25 0.41 14.13
CA LYS A 270 -0.11 -0.01 12.75
C LYS A 270 0.29 -1.48 12.51
N ALA A 271 1.48 -1.87 12.96
CA ALA A 271 1.95 -3.25 13.14
C ALA A 271 2.36 -3.46 14.61
N GLU A 272 2.36 -4.72 15.08
CA GLU A 272 2.74 -5.04 16.45
C GLU A 272 4.24 -4.84 16.64
N VAL A 273 4.64 -3.90 17.50
CA VAL A 273 6.01 -3.80 17.98
C VAL A 273 6.05 -4.55 19.31
N ILE A 274 6.70 -5.70 19.35
CA ILE A 274 6.86 -6.53 20.56
C ILE A 274 8.13 -6.08 21.28
N PHE A 275 8.05 -5.92 22.60
CA PHE A 275 9.19 -5.52 23.43
C PHE A 275 9.39 -6.56 24.53
N GLU A 276 10.62 -7.03 24.67
CA GLU A 276 11.05 -7.91 25.75
C GLU A 276 11.97 -7.12 26.69
N LYS A 277 11.95 -7.49 27.97
CA LYS A 277 12.68 -6.87 29.08
C LYS A 277 14.20 -6.86 28.90
#